data_AF-A0A1B7P5F5-F1
#
_entry.id   AF-A0A1B7P5F5-F1
#
_cell.length_a   1.000
_cell.length_b   1.000
_cell.length_c   1.000
_cell.angle_alpha   90.00
_cell.angle_beta   90.00
_cell.angle_gamma   90.00
#
_symmetry.space_group_name_H-M   'P 1'
#
loop_
_entity.id
_entity.type
_entity.pdbx_description
1 polymer ?
#
loop_
_entity_poly.entity_id
_entity_poly.type
_entity_poly.pdbx_seq_one_letter_code
_entity_poly.pdbx_strand_id
1 'polypeptide(L)'
;MDGIPPPSYLVAVQQMQNSYNEAMTAGLIRPVLFPHSFAPLIILTISLLVNNPRRKTFTAVKYLSFGAVVCSSSLNVLHSRMRLGGNGCAVGIASFWESSNALNERQCFRRVRRGKAVVLGIRLQQQQQQQQQQQQQQQHHGLIGFWSKWWHQIFRFNFLQPSAWIYSHLPHRLQKTFVRRFLQLYIAFALSGLLHAAGSYTQLSPTTHFPKLFLFFFLQAPAIMFQDLFAKHIVPVLPFKCARWLRRASNFIFVVAWALLIGPLGADDFAKGGLWLVEPVPLSPVRGLGFGAVGEGWWCWRGQTFTPWRGEKWWNIGVRIM
;
A
#
# COMPACT_ATOMS: atom_id res chain seq x y z
N MET A 1 6.40 -17.06 -18.67
CA MET A 1 7.30 -18.11 -18.17
C MET A 1 6.55 -19.41 -18.31
N ASP A 2 6.64 -20.00 -19.50
CA ASP A 2 6.19 -21.34 -19.77
C ASP A 2 7.38 -22.26 -19.56
N GLY A 3 7.20 -23.38 -18.83
CA GLY A 3 8.19 -24.44 -18.73
C GLY A 3 8.86 -24.59 -17.36
N ILE A 4 8.55 -25.72 -16.70
CA ILE A 4 9.22 -26.39 -15.58
C ILE A 4 9.51 -25.52 -14.34
N PRO A 5 8.88 -25.80 -13.17
CA PRO A 5 9.21 -25.10 -11.94
C PRO A 5 10.69 -25.31 -11.58
N PRO A 6 11.39 -24.26 -11.09
CA PRO A 6 12.80 -24.39 -10.74
C PRO A 6 12.97 -25.49 -9.68
N PRO A 7 14.04 -26.29 -9.77
CA PRO A 7 14.24 -27.45 -8.90
C PRO A 7 14.46 -27.06 -7.43
N SER A 8 14.77 -25.80 -7.14
CA SER A 8 14.81 -25.24 -5.79
C SER A 8 14.56 -23.73 -5.81
N TYR A 9 14.19 -23.16 -4.65
CA TYR A 9 14.02 -21.71 -4.50
C TYR A 9 15.34 -20.94 -4.78
N LEU A 10 16.50 -21.53 -4.48
CA LEU A 10 17.81 -20.93 -4.77
C LEU A 10 18.02 -20.74 -6.27
N VAL A 11 17.60 -21.73 -7.08
CA VAL A 11 17.63 -21.61 -8.54
C VAL A 11 16.66 -20.53 -9.01
N ALA A 12 15.48 -20.42 -8.40
CA ALA A 12 14.52 -19.34 -8.70
C ALA A 12 15.10 -17.95 -8.40
N VAL A 13 15.77 -17.77 -7.27
CA VAL A 13 16.45 -16.52 -6.90
C VAL A 13 17.56 -16.20 -7.91
N GLN A 14 18.38 -17.19 -8.29
CA GLN A 14 19.45 -17.00 -9.27
C GLN A 14 18.90 -16.64 -10.65
N GLN A 15 17.81 -17.26 -11.10
CA GLN A 15 17.14 -16.92 -12.35
C GLN A 15 16.64 -15.47 -12.34
N MET A 16 15.98 -15.04 -11.26
CA MET A 16 15.56 -13.64 -11.09
C MET A 16 16.74 -12.67 -11.09
N GLN A 17 17.85 -13.05 -10.45
CA GLN A 17 19.08 -12.26 -10.44
C GLN A 17 19.64 -12.06 -11.84
N ASN A 18 19.66 -13.12 -12.66
CA ASN A 18 20.15 -13.06 -14.02
C ASN A 18 19.25 -12.16 -14.88
N SER A 19 17.93 -12.34 -14.81
CA SER A 19 16.97 -11.48 -15.52
C SER A 19 17.07 -10.01 -15.10
N TYR A 20 17.34 -9.73 -13.82
CA TYR A 20 17.58 -8.35 -13.34
C TYR A 20 18.82 -7.75 -13.99
N ASN A 21 19.94 -8.49 -13.97
CA ASN A 21 21.20 -8.06 -14.53
C ASN A 21 21.12 -7.85 -16.06
N GLU A 22 20.41 -8.73 -16.76
CA GLU A 22 20.14 -8.61 -18.20
C GLU A 22 19.32 -7.35 -18.50
N ALA A 23 18.20 -7.13 -17.81
CA ALA A 23 17.35 -5.96 -18.01
C ALA A 23 18.08 -4.64 -17.67
N MET A 24 18.95 -4.67 -16.66
CA MET A 24 19.85 -3.57 -16.30
C MET A 24 20.86 -3.28 -17.42
N THR A 25 21.50 -4.32 -17.96
CA THR A 25 22.52 -4.19 -19.03
C THR A 25 21.89 -3.71 -20.34
N ALA A 26 20.67 -4.15 -20.64
CA ALA A 26 19.88 -3.68 -21.78
C ALA A 26 19.35 -2.24 -21.61
N GLY A 27 19.55 -1.60 -20.45
CA GLY A 27 19.07 -0.25 -20.17
C GLY A 27 17.55 -0.13 -20.02
N LEU A 28 16.84 -1.26 -19.87
CA LEU A 28 15.38 -1.30 -19.76
C LEU A 28 14.90 -0.84 -18.39
N ILE A 29 15.71 -1.06 -17.34
CA ILE A 29 15.38 -0.75 -15.95
C ILE A 29 16.51 0.04 -15.29
N ARG A 30 16.16 0.84 -14.28
CA ARG A 30 17.12 1.54 -13.42
C ARG A 30 17.13 0.89 -12.04
N PRO A 31 18.28 0.82 -11.38
CA PRO A 31 18.34 0.35 -10.01
C PRO A 31 17.77 1.42 -9.08
N VAL A 32 17.28 0.99 -7.92
CA VAL A 32 16.93 1.92 -6.85
C VAL A 32 18.22 2.46 -6.25
N LEU A 33 18.37 3.79 -6.29
CA LEU A 33 19.59 4.50 -5.91
C LEU A 33 19.32 5.45 -4.77
N PHE A 34 20.09 5.35 -3.70
CA PHE A 34 20.17 6.43 -2.71
C PHE A 34 21.20 7.48 -3.16
N PRO A 35 20.87 8.79 -3.11
CA PRO A 35 19.65 9.39 -2.57
C PRO A 35 18.51 9.58 -3.60
N HIS A 36 18.76 9.39 -4.90
CA HIS A 36 17.83 9.78 -5.97
C HIS A 36 16.42 9.18 -5.87
N SER A 37 16.30 7.89 -5.61
CA SER A 37 15.00 7.22 -5.42
C SER A 37 14.28 7.66 -4.14
N PHE A 38 14.99 8.28 -3.19
CA PHE A 38 14.44 8.83 -1.94
C PHE A 38 14.24 10.34 -2.01
N ALA A 39 14.45 10.96 -3.17
CA ALA A 39 14.21 12.38 -3.37
C ALA A 39 12.80 12.83 -2.96
N PRO A 40 11.69 12.09 -3.22
CA PRO A 40 10.37 12.55 -2.81
C PRO A 40 10.23 12.60 -1.27
N LEU A 41 10.76 11.63 -0.53
CA LEU A 41 10.85 11.68 0.93
C LEU A 41 11.66 12.87 1.43
N ILE A 42 12.83 13.12 0.82
CA ILE A 42 13.73 14.23 1.20
C ILE A 42 13.04 15.57 0.93
N ILE A 43 12.44 15.76 -0.24
CA ILE A 43 11.71 16.96 -0.64
C ILE A 43 10.52 17.19 0.31
N LEU A 44 9.76 16.14 0.64
CA LEU A 44 8.63 16.24 1.55
C LEU A 44 9.09 16.64 2.96
N THR A 45 10.17 16.03 3.46
CA THR A 45 10.72 16.34 4.79
C THR A 45 11.23 17.77 4.85
N ILE A 46 12.03 18.21 3.86
CA ILE A 46 12.51 19.61 3.78
C ILE A 46 11.33 20.56 3.69
N SER A 47 10.34 20.27 2.85
CA SER A 47 9.11 21.05 2.73
C SER A 47 8.44 21.23 4.10
N LEU A 48 8.31 20.15 4.89
CA LEU A 48 7.69 20.20 6.22
C LEU A 48 8.51 20.98 7.25
N LEU A 49 9.84 20.93 7.17
CA LEU A 49 10.74 21.66 8.07
C LEU A 49 10.73 23.17 7.81
N VAL A 50 10.47 23.60 6.57
CA VAL A 50 10.31 25.03 6.27
C VAL A 50 8.97 25.50 6.84
N ASN A 51 9.00 26.31 7.90
CA ASN A 51 7.80 26.89 8.50
C ASN A 51 7.82 28.42 8.38
N ASN A 52 7.13 28.97 7.36
CA ASN A 52 6.88 30.41 7.29
C ASN A 52 5.53 30.75 6.62
N PRO A 53 4.42 30.73 7.39
CA PRO A 53 3.06 30.79 6.85
C PRO A 53 2.65 32.15 6.24
N ARG A 54 3.45 33.21 6.41
CA ARG A 54 3.04 34.60 6.08
C ARG A 54 3.50 35.10 4.70
N ARG A 55 4.31 34.36 3.94
CA ARG A 55 4.79 34.81 2.62
C ARG A 55 4.13 34.04 1.46
N LYS A 56 3.74 34.75 0.39
CA LYS A 56 3.22 34.14 -0.86
C LYS A 56 4.23 33.17 -1.49
N THR A 57 5.53 33.44 -1.34
CA THR A 57 6.62 32.56 -1.78
C THR A 57 6.58 31.18 -1.12
N PHE A 58 6.21 31.10 0.16
CA PHE A 58 6.06 29.84 0.89
C PHE A 58 4.98 28.94 0.27
N THR A 59 3.88 29.54 -0.17
CA THR A 59 2.82 28.81 -0.86
C THR A 59 3.33 28.23 -2.19
N ALA A 60 4.05 29.04 -2.98
CA ALA A 60 4.63 28.58 -4.26
C ALA A 60 5.61 27.42 -4.05
N VAL A 61 6.51 27.53 -3.05
CA VAL A 61 7.45 26.46 -2.68
C VAL A 61 6.70 25.16 -2.37
N LYS A 62 5.64 25.19 -1.56
CA LYS A 62 4.83 24.00 -1.26
C LYS A 62 4.18 23.39 -2.50
N TYR A 63 3.69 24.21 -3.43
CA TYR A 63 3.12 23.72 -4.69
C TYR A 63 4.17 23.05 -5.56
N LEU A 64 5.36 23.65 -5.68
CA LEU A 64 6.49 23.11 -6.43
C LEU A 64 7.01 21.82 -5.79
N SER A 65 7.18 21.79 -4.46
CA SER A 65 7.61 20.59 -3.73
C SER A 65 6.66 19.42 -3.97
N PHE A 66 5.34 19.63 -3.94
CA PHE A 66 4.40 18.57 -4.29
C PHE A 66 4.54 18.11 -5.75
N GLY A 67 4.69 19.04 -6.70
CA GLY A 67 4.87 18.70 -8.10
C GLY A 67 6.13 17.85 -8.29
N ALA A 68 7.21 18.21 -7.60
CA ALA A 68 8.47 17.48 -7.58
C ALA A 68 8.32 16.09 -6.93
N VAL A 69 7.59 15.98 -5.81
CA VAL A 69 7.32 14.69 -5.15
C VAL A 69 6.57 13.77 -6.10
N VAL A 70 5.44 14.22 -6.67
CA VAL A 70 4.63 13.40 -7.59
C VAL A 70 5.45 12.99 -8.82
N CYS A 71 6.17 13.93 -9.44
CA CYS A 71 7.01 13.63 -10.59
C CYS A 71 8.10 12.60 -10.25
N SER A 72 8.83 12.80 -9.15
CA SER A 72 9.88 11.89 -8.71
C SER A 72 9.32 10.51 -8.35
N SER A 73 8.19 10.43 -7.64
CA SER A 73 7.51 9.17 -7.33
C SER A 73 7.03 8.45 -8.58
N SER A 74 6.49 9.16 -9.57
CA SER A 74 6.09 8.58 -10.85
C SER A 74 7.30 8.04 -11.62
N LEU A 75 8.41 8.78 -11.69
CA LEU A 75 9.64 8.31 -12.32
C LEU A 75 10.22 7.07 -11.63
N ASN A 76 10.13 7.00 -10.29
CA ASN A 76 10.52 5.82 -9.54
C ASN A 76 9.65 4.61 -9.93
N VAL A 77 8.33 4.77 -9.94
CA VAL A 77 7.41 3.69 -10.33
C VAL A 77 7.65 3.25 -11.78
N LEU A 78 7.86 4.19 -12.69
CA LEU A 78 8.05 3.92 -14.12
C LEU A 78 9.37 3.23 -14.43
N HIS A 79 10.47 3.66 -13.82
CA HIS A 79 11.81 3.26 -14.25
C HIS A 79 12.62 2.48 -13.22
N SER A 80 12.30 2.59 -11.93
CA SER A 80 13.10 1.95 -10.89
C SER A 80 12.60 0.54 -10.63
N ARG A 81 13.53 -0.42 -10.60
CA ARG A 81 13.29 -1.82 -10.23
C ARG A 81 14.35 -2.27 -9.24
N MET A 82 13.97 -3.16 -8.34
CA MET A 82 14.90 -3.79 -7.39
C MET A 82 15.09 -5.26 -7.70
N ARG A 83 16.24 -5.78 -7.25
CA ARG A 83 16.70 -7.14 -7.48
C ARG A 83 15.77 -8.16 -6.83
N LEU A 84 15.29 -7.86 -5.63
CA LEU A 84 14.38 -8.70 -4.87
C LEU A 84 12.94 -8.16 -4.96
N GLY A 85 11.99 -9.04 -5.31
CA GLY A 85 10.57 -8.74 -5.51
C GLY A 85 9.87 -8.06 -4.33
N GLY A 86 10.31 -8.37 -3.12
CA GLY A 86 9.94 -7.71 -1.86
C GLY A 86 10.32 -6.23 -1.83
N ASN A 87 11.56 -5.94 -2.20
CA ASN A 87 12.09 -4.59 -2.13
C ASN A 87 11.52 -3.72 -3.26
N GLY A 88 11.33 -4.29 -4.46
CA GLY A 88 10.66 -3.60 -5.57
C GLY A 88 9.26 -3.17 -5.18
N CYS A 89 8.46 -4.10 -4.64
CA CYS A 89 7.12 -3.81 -4.14
C CYS A 89 7.11 -2.70 -3.07
N ALA A 90 8.05 -2.74 -2.13
CA ALA A 90 8.19 -1.70 -1.10
C ALA A 90 8.46 -0.31 -1.69
N VAL A 91 9.27 -0.19 -2.75
CA VAL A 91 9.57 1.09 -3.41
C VAL A 91 8.37 1.65 -4.16
N GLY A 92 7.60 0.81 -4.85
CA GLY A 92 6.34 1.24 -5.46
C GLY A 92 5.32 1.73 -4.43
N ILE A 93 5.18 0.98 -3.33
CA ILE A 93 4.34 1.34 -2.19
C ILE A 93 4.77 2.67 -1.58
N ALA A 94 6.06 2.84 -1.29
CA ALA A 94 6.63 4.05 -0.70
C ALA A 94 6.42 5.27 -1.62
N SER A 95 6.70 5.10 -2.92
CA SER A 95 6.54 6.17 -3.92
C SER A 95 5.08 6.64 -4.01
N PHE A 96 4.12 5.72 -4.04
CA PHE A 96 2.70 6.07 -4.05
C PHE A 96 2.24 6.70 -2.72
N TRP A 97 2.74 6.18 -1.60
CA TRP A 97 2.44 6.68 -0.27
C TRP A 97 2.91 8.12 -0.08
N GLU A 98 4.12 8.46 -0.51
CA GLU A 98 4.67 9.82 -0.44
C GLU A 98 3.83 10.81 -1.25
N SER A 99 3.41 10.42 -2.45
CA SER A 99 2.49 11.22 -3.28
C SER A 99 1.13 11.44 -2.60
N SER A 100 0.59 10.40 -1.96
CA SER A 100 -0.67 10.48 -1.21
C SER A 100 -0.56 11.39 0.01
N ASN A 101 0.55 11.31 0.75
CA ASN A 101 0.84 12.18 1.90
C ASN A 101 0.94 13.65 1.47
N ALA A 102 1.66 13.92 0.38
CA ALA A 102 1.80 15.26 -0.16
C ALA A 102 0.44 15.86 -0.56
N LEU A 103 -0.50 15.03 -1.05
CA LEU A 103 -1.86 15.48 -1.38
C LEU A 103 -2.67 15.83 -0.12
N ASN A 104 -2.56 15.04 0.94
CA ASN A 104 -3.25 15.31 2.20
C ASN A 104 -2.69 16.53 2.92
N GLU A 105 -1.37 16.75 2.85
CA GLU A 105 -0.74 17.99 3.33
C GLU A 105 -1.34 19.22 2.63
N ARG A 106 -1.53 19.17 1.30
CA ARG A 106 -2.19 20.26 0.55
C ARG A 106 -3.60 20.55 1.03
N GLN A 107 -4.39 19.51 1.30
CA GLN A 107 -5.74 19.69 1.83
C GLN A 107 -5.71 20.35 3.21
N CYS A 108 -4.76 19.96 4.08
CA CYS A 108 -4.54 20.58 5.37
C CYS A 108 -4.17 22.07 5.24
N PHE A 109 -3.22 22.40 4.37
CA PHE A 109 -2.78 23.77 4.12
C PHE A 109 -3.91 24.68 3.62
N ARG A 110 -4.75 24.20 2.68
CA ARG A 110 -5.93 24.94 2.21
C ARG A 110 -6.93 25.25 3.33
N ARG A 111 -7.08 24.36 4.32
CA ARG A 111 -7.95 24.58 5.49
C ARG A 111 -7.37 25.62 6.44
N VAL A 112 -6.06 25.59 6.69
CA VAL A 112 -5.35 26.60 7.52
C VAL A 112 -5.54 28.00 6.96
N ARG A 113 -5.39 28.17 5.63
CA ARG A 113 -5.55 29.46 4.96
C ARG A 113 -6.96 30.04 5.04
N ARG A 114 -7.99 29.20 5.23
CA ARG A 114 -9.39 29.63 5.41
C ARG A 114 -9.73 30.03 6.87
N GLY A 115 -8.73 30.21 7.73
CA GLY A 115 -8.85 31.01 8.95
C GLY A 115 -9.24 30.27 10.23
N LYS A 116 -9.22 28.93 10.28
CA LYS A 116 -9.47 28.17 11.52
C LYS A 116 -8.67 26.87 11.56
N ALA A 117 -7.43 26.86 12.02
CA ALA A 117 -6.64 25.64 12.18
C ALA A 117 -5.51 25.93 13.17
N VAL A 118 -5.41 25.25 14.31
CA VAL A 118 -5.03 23.84 14.40
C VAL A 118 -5.98 23.06 15.33
N VAL A 119 -6.54 23.72 16.34
CA VAL A 119 -7.42 23.10 17.36
C VAL A 119 -8.75 22.60 16.77
N LEU A 120 -9.34 23.35 15.83
CA LEU A 120 -10.59 22.94 15.18
C LEU A 120 -10.38 21.74 14.24
N GLY A 121 -9.24 21.67 13.56
CA GLY A 121 -8.86 20.55 12.70
C GLY A 121 -8.59 19.28 13.51
N ILE A 122 -7.85 19.39 14.62
CA ILE A 122 -7.60 18.28 15.54
C ILE A 122 -8.90 17.83 16.22
N ARG A 123 -9.75 18.74 16.68
CA ARG A 123 -11.06 18.40 17.29
C ARG A 123 -12.02 17.74 16.30
N LEU A 124 -12.09 18.22 15.06
CA LEU A 124 -12.92 17.60 14.01
C LEU A 124 -12.35 16.24 13.56
N GLN A 125 -11.03 16.10 13.52
CA GLN A 125 -10.36 14.84 13.24
C GLN A 125 -10.58 13.82 14.39
N GLN A 126 -10.48 14.26 15.64
CA GLN A 126 -10.79 13.46 16.83
C GLN A 126 -12.29 13.13 16.89
N GLN A 127 -13.20 14.06 16.60
CA GLN A 127 -14.64 13.78 16.55
C GLN A 127 -15.03 12.85 15.41
N GLN A 128 -14.43 12.98 14.22
CA GLN A 128 -14.66 12.03 13.13
C GLN A 128 -14.05 10.67 13.42
N GLN A 129 -12.88 10.61 14.05
CA GLN A 129 -12.30 9.34 14.52
C GLN A 129 -13.16 8.70 15.61
N GLN A 130 -13.66 9.48 16.58
CA GLN A 130 -14.54 8.98 17.66
C GLN A 130 -15.91 8.53 17.13
N GLN A 131 -16.56 9.28 16.23
CA GLN A 131 -17.82 8.86 15.61
C GLN A 131 -17.64 7.62 14.73
N GLN A 132 -16.51 7.49 14.04
CA GLN A 132 -16.18 6.29 13.26
C GLN A 132 -15.81 5.11 14.16
N GLN A 133 -15.13 5.34 15.28
CA GLN A 133 -14.85 4.31 16.28
C GLN A 133 -16.14 3.82 16.96
N GLN A 134 -17.10 4.72 17.24
CA GLN A 134 -18.42 4.36 17.76
C GLN A 134 -19.24 3.55 16.74
N GLN A 135 -19.22 3.93 15.45
CA GLN A 135 -19.85 3.12 14.38
C GLN A 135 -19.16 1.76 14.20
N GLN A 136 -17.84 1.68 14.41
CA GLN A 136 -17.05 0.44 14.35
C GLN A 136 -17.15 -0.44 15.61
N GLN A 137 -17.59 0.12 16.74
CA GLN A 137 -17.89 -0.65 17.95
C GLN A 137 -19.22 -1.40 17.81
N GLN A 138 -20.15 -0.93 16.98
CA GLN A 138 -21.45 -1.57 16.78
C GLN A 138 -21.42 -2.82 15.87
N GLN A 139 -20.34 -3.08 15.12
CA GLN A 139 -20.23 -4.29 14.28
C GLN A 139 -19.22 -5.27 14.87
N HIS A 140 -19.73 -6.36 15.46
CA HIS A 140 -18.92 -7.44 16.04
C HIS A 140 -18.25 -8.29 14.93
N HIS A 141 -17.19 -7.72 14.35
CA HIS A 141 -16.08 -8.27 13.57
C HIS A 141 -16.40 -9.32 12.49
N GLY A 142 -16.74 -8.83 11.29
CA GLY A 142 -16.61 -9.53 10.01
C GLY A 142 -15.45 -8.96 9.18
N LEU A 143 -15.58 -8.94 7.85
CA LEU A 143 -14.53 -8.50 6.93
C LEU A 143 -14.10 -7.05 7.17
N ILE A 144 -15.04 -6.16 7.48
CA ILE A 144 -14.72 -4.77 7.83
C ILE A 144 -13.86 -4.68 9.10
N GLY A 145 -14.06 -5.58 10.06
CA GLY A 145 -13.31 -5.62 11.31
C GLY A 145 -11.85 -6.00 11.06
N PHE A 146 -11.62 -7.02 10.23
CA PHE A 146 -10.29 -7.47 9.82
C PHE A 146 -9.47 -6.32 9.21
N TRP A 147 -10.04 -5.62 8.21
CA TRP A 147 -9.36 -4.52 7.53
C TRP A 147 -9.27 -3.23 8.34
N SER A 148 -10.27 -2.90 9.15
CA SER A 148 -10.31 -1.63 9.86
C SER A 148 -9.64 -1.62 11.24
N LYS A 149 -9.39 -2.79 11.84
CA LYS A 149 -8.79 -2.90 13.17
C LYS A 149 -7.44 -3.64 13.20
N TRP A 150 -7.24 -4.62 12.33
CA TRP A 150 -6.07 -5.50 12.40
C TRP A 150 -5.06 -5.22 11.30
N TRP A 151 -5.51 -5.07 10.04
CA TRP A 151 -4.62 -4.82 8.92
C TRP A 151 -4.18 -3.36 8.80
N HIS A 152 -2.91 -3.14 8.44
CA HIS A 152 -2.17 -1.88 8.30
C HIS A 152 -2.89 -0.55 8.68
N GLN A 153 -2.98 -0.27 9.98
CA GLN A 153 -3.67 0.92 10.51
C GLN A 153 -3.05 2.26 10.08
N ILE A 154 -1.75 2.28 9.75
CA ILE A 154 -1.03 3.49 9.35
C ILE A 154 -1.60 4.14 8.09
N PHE A 155 -2.12 3.35 7.12
CA PHE A 155 -2.64 3.86 5.85
C PHE A 155 -4.04 4.48 5.96
N ARG A 156 -4.77 4.14 7.01
CA ARG A 156 -6.21 4.38 7.12
C ARG A 156 -6.57 5.86 7.01
N PHE A 157 -5.83 6.73 7.71
CA PHE A 157 -6.11 8.17 7.69
C PHE A 157 -5.99 8.74 6.27
N ASN A 158 -4.90 8.40 5.58
CA ASN A 158 -4.60 8.96 4.27
C ASN A 158 -5.57 8.48 3.19
N PHE A 159 -6.10 7.27 3.33
CA PHE A 159 -7.08 6.71 2.39
C PHE A 159 -8.51 7.20 2.64
N LEU A 160 -8.85 7.57 3.87
CA LEU A 160 -10.19 8.09 4.20
C LEU A 160 -10.36 9.57 3.86
N GLN A 161 -9.31 10.39 3.90
CA GLN A 161 -9.43 11.83 3.65
C GLN A 161 -10.05 12.19 2.29
N PRO A 162 -9.63 11.58 1.16
CA PRO A 162 -10.22 11.92 -0.15
C PRO A 162 -11.72 11.64 -0.20
N SER A 163 -12.18 10.56 0.43
CA SER A 163 -13.61 10.24 0.51
C SER A 163 -14.41 11.28 1.30
N ALA A 164 -13.85 11.80 2.40
CA ALA A 164 -14.50 12.84 3.19
C ALA A 164 -14.55 14.17 2.43
N TRP A 165 -13.49 14.50 1.68
CA TRP A 165 -13.45 15.69 0.83
C TRP A 165 -14.47 15.59 -0.32
N ILE A 166 -14.56 14.46 -1.01
CA ILE A 166 -15.58 14.26 -2.08
C ILE A 166 -16.98 14.38 -1.48
N TYR A 167 -17.24 13.71 -0.35
CA TYR A 167 -18.54 13.74 0.30
C TYR A 167 -18.97 15.15 0.71
N SER A 168 -18.05 16.00 1.19
CA SER A 168 -18.37 17.39 1.59
C SER A 168 -18.71 18.30 0.41
N HIS A 169 -18.34 17.93 -0.82
CA HIS A 169 -18.66 18.69 -2.03
C HIS A 169 -19.88 18.15 -2.78
N LEU A 170 -20.47 17.05 -2.32
CA LEU A 170 -21.72 16.54 -2.89
C LEU A 170 -22.90 17.46 -2.56
N PRO A 171 -23.88 17.61 -3.48
CA PRO A 171 -25.15 18.27 -3.19
C PRO A 171 -25.82 17.68 -1.94
N HIS A 172 -26.46 18.52 -1.13
CA HIS A 172 -27.08 18.11 0.14
C HIS A 172 -28.06 16.92 -0.02
N ARG A 173 -28.75 16.82 -1.18
CA ARG A 173 -29.65 15.71 -1.49
C ARG A 173 -28.95 14.33 -1.51
N LEU A 174 -27.68 14.29 -1.90
CA LEU A 174 -26.85 13.07 -2.00
C LEU A 174 -26.05 12.78 -0.73
N GLN A 175 -26.03 13.69 0.26
CA GLN A 175 -25.30 13.52 1.52
C GLN A 175 -26.02 12.56 2.48
N LYS A 176 -26.26 11.31 2.04
CA LYS A 176 -26.85 10.25 2.86
C LYS A 176 -25.77 9.38 3.51
N THR A 177 -26.10 8.73 4.63
CA THR A 177 -25.19 7.83 5.36
C THR A 177 -24.67 6.69 4.48
N PHE A 178 -25.53 6.14 3.62
CA PHE A 178 -25.15 5.10 2.66
C PHE A 178 -24.09 5.60 1.66
N VAL A 179 -24.30 6.77 1.06
CA VAL A 179 -23.36 7.38 0.11
C VAL A 179 -22.02 7.66 0.78
N ARG A 180 -22.03 8.15 2.02
CA ARG A 180 -20.80 8.33 2.81
C ARG A 180 -20.04 7.01 2.98
N ARG A 181 -20.73 5.93 3.39
CA ARG A 181 -20.13 4.60 3.59
C ARG A 181 -19.58 4.02 2.29
N PHE A 182 -20.35 4.16 1.20
CA PHE A 182 -19.96 3.75 -0.15
C PHE A 182 -18.66 4.44 -0.57
N LEU A 183 -18.63 5.77 -0.51
CA LEU A 183 -17.44 6.56 -0.85
C LEU A 183 -16.24 6.17 0.01
N GLN A 184 -16.43 6.03 1.32
CA GLN A 184 -15.35 5.64 2.23
C GLN A 184 -14.75 4.28 1.86
N LEU A 185 -15.57 3.25 1.63
CA LEU A 185 -15.09 1.91 1.31
C LEU A 185 -14.42 1.88 -0.07
N TYR A 186 -15.11 2.33 -1.11
CA TYR A 186 -14.59 2.21 -2.48
C TYR A 186 -13.36 3.07 -2.71
N ILE A 187 -13.31 4.30 -2.19
CA ILE A 187 -12.13 5.15 -2.34
C ILE A 187 -10.96 4.59 -1.54
N ALA A 188 -11.18 4.16 -0.29
CA ALA A 188 -10.09 3.65 0.53
C ALA A 188 -9.48 2.37 -0.06
N PHE A 189 -10.32 1.43 -0.51
CA PHE A 189 -9.85 0.18 -1.12
C PHE A 189 -9.30 0.38 -2.54
N ALA A 190 -9.80 1.35 -3.31
CA ALA A 190 -9.20 1.73 -4.59
C ALA A 190 -7.81 2.34 -4.41
N LEU A 191 -7.63 3.26 -3.45
CA LEU A 191 -6.32 3.85 -3.14
C LEU A 191 -5.35 2.78 -2.59
N SER A 192 -5.83 1.87 -1.74
CA SER A 192 -5.04 0.72 -1.31
C SER A 192 -4.66 -0.18 -2.49
N GLY A 193 -5.59 -0.47 -3.40
CA GLY A 193 -5.32 -1.26 -4.59
C GLY A 193 -4.30 -0.60 -5.51
N LEU A 194 -4.38 0.73 -5.71
CA LEU A 194 -3.41 1.48 -6.52
C LEU A 194 -2.02 1.49 -5.88
N LEU A 195 -1.94 1.64 -4.56
CA LEU A 195 -0.69 1.55 -3.81
C LEU A 195 -0.02 0.18 -4.03
N HIS A 196 -0.79 -0.91 -3.97
CA HIS A 196 -0.25 -2.24 -4.17
C HIS A 196 0.02 -2.54 -5.65
N ALA A 197 -0.78 -2.00 -6.58
CA ALA A 197 -0.49 -2.08 -8.02
C ALA A 197 0.82 -1.38 -8.38
N ALA A 198 1.13 -0.24 -7.76
CA ALA A 198 2.43 0.41 -7.91
C ALA A 198 3.56 -0.48 -7.38
N GLY A 199 3.33 -1.18 -6.27
CA GLY A 199 4.24 -2.22 -5.76
C GLY A 199 4.46 -3.36 -6.76
N SER A 200 3.39 -3.95 -7.28
CA SER A 200 3.45 -4.99 -8.31
C SER A 200 4.19 -4.52 -9.56
N TYR A 201 3.90 -3.31 -10.05
CA TYR A 201 4.52 -2.72 -11.23
C TYR A 201 6.02 -2.47 -11.10
N THR A 202 6.50 -2.24 -9.88
CA THR A 202 7.93 -2.01 -9.58
C THR A 202 8.70 -3.30 -9.32
N GLN A 203 8.04 -4.46 -9.41
CA GLN A 203 8.71 -5.75 -9.45
C GLN A 203 9.31 -6.00 -10.84
N LEU A 204 10.28 -6.91 -10.90
CA LEU A 204 11.00 -7.23 -12.13
C LEU A 204 10.10 -7.97 -13.14
N SER A 205 9.18 -8.80 -12.66
CA SER A 205 8.36 -9.65 -13.49
C SER A 205 7.30 -8.86 -14.26
N PRO A 206 6.92 -9.31 -15.48
CA PRO A 206 5.90 -8.63 -16.27
C PRO A 206 4.57 -8.59 -15.51
N THR A 207 4.07 -7.39 -15.24
CA THR A 207 2.73 -7.20 -14.70
C THR A 207 1.70 -7.35 -15.81
N THR A 208 0.56 -7.99 -15.51
CA THR A 208 -0.58 -8.02 -16.42
C THR A 208 -1.15 -6.63 -16.64
N HIS A 209 -1.76 -6.37 -17.81
CA HIS A 209 -2.39 -5.08 -18.14
C HIS A 209 -3.41 -4.60 -17.09
N PHE A 210 -4.06 -5.54 -16.39
CA PHE A 210 -4.84 -5.28 -15.20
C PHE A 210 -4.11 -5.83 -13.96
N PRO A 211 -3.69 -5.00 -13.00
CA PRO A 211 -2.98 -5.50 -11.82
C PRO A 211 -3.92 -6.38 -10.98
N LYS A 212 -3.63 -7.68 -10.88
CA LYS A 212 -4.42 -8.62 -10.05
C LYS A 212 -4.49 -8.14 -8.60
N LEU A 213 -3.41 -7.53 -8.13
CA LEU A 213 -3.30 -6.98 -6.79
C LEU A 213 -4.25 -5.78 -6.57
N PHE A 214 -4.52 -4.96 -7.59
CA PHE A 214 -5.56 -3.93 -7.51
C PHE A 214 -6.94 -4.55 -7.25
N LEU A 215 -7.30 -5.59 -8.02
CA LEU A 215 -8.58 -6.29 -7.85
C LEU A 215 -8.73 -6.89 -6.45
N PHE A 216 -7.68 -7.53 -5.94
CA PHE A 216 -7.67 -8.11 -4.60
C PHE A 216 -8.12 -7.11 -3.52
N PHE A 217 -7.59 -5.87 -3.56
CA PHE A 217 -7.99 -4.83 -2.61
C PHE A 217 -9.34 -4.20 -2.97
N PHE A 218 -9.60 -3.92 -4.24
CA PHE A 218 -10.83 -3.26 -4.66
C PHE A 218 -12.08 -4.10 -4.33
N LEU A 219 -12.00 -5.43 -4.50
CA LEU A 219 -13.10 -6.36 -4.23
C LEU A 219 -13.45 -6.49 -2.74
N GLN A 220 -12.64 -5.97 -1.80
CA GLN A 220 -13.01 -5.94 -0.39
C GLN A 220 -14.23 -5.05 -0.12
N ALA A 221 -14.36 -3.94 -0.85
CA ALA A 221 -15.47 -3.00 -0.71
C ALA A 221 -16.84 -3.65 -1.00
N PRO A 222 -17.08 -4.30 -2.16
CA PRO A 222 -18.34 -4.98 -2.42
C PRO A 222 -18.60 -6.13 -1.45
N ALA A 223 -17.58 -6.88 -1.02
CA ALA A 223 -17.77 -7.96 -0.03
C ALA A 223 -18.19 -7.45 1.35
N ILE A 224 -17.60 -6.34 1.81
CA ILE A 224 -18.03 -5.66 3.05
C ILE A 224 -19.47 -5.18 2.92
N MET A 225 -19.81 -4.52 1.81
CA MET A 225 -21.17 -4.03 1.59
C MET A 225 -22.19 -5.16 1.49
N PHE A 226 -21.84 -6.27 0.84
CA PHE A 226 -22.67 -7.46 0.79
C PHE A 226 -22.91 -8.03 2.19
N GLN A 227 -21.85 -8.19 3.00
CA GLN A 227 -21.96 -8.66 4.38
C GLN A 227 -22.82 -7.72 5.23
N ASP A 228 -22.69 -6.40 5.03
CA ASP A 228 -23.51 -5.39 5.72
C ASP A 228 -24.98 -5.45 5.34
N LEU A 229 -25.29 -5.57 4.04
CA LEU A 229 -26.65 -5.69 3.55
C LEU A 229 -27.30 -6.98 4.06
N PHE A 230 -26.58 -8.10 4.01
CA PHE A 230 -27.04 -9.38 4.55
C PHE A 230 -27.33 -9.28 6.05
N ALA A 231 -26.40 -8.71 6.82
CA ALA A 231 -26.56 -8.53 8.26
C ALA A 231 -27.73 -7.60 8.62
N LYS A 232 -27.99 -6.58 7.80
CA LYS A 232 -29.04 -5.58 8.06
C LYS A 232 -30.43 -6.04 7.61
N HIS A 233 -30.54 -6.76 6.51
CA HIS A 233 -31.83 -7.07 5.88
C HIS A 233 -32.27 -8.53 6.03
N ILE A 234 -31.32 -9.48 6.16
CA ILE A 234 -31.67 -10.90 6.23
C ILE A 234 -31.70 -11.39 7.68
N VAL A 235 -30.67 -11.07 8.47
CA VAL A 235 -30.57 -11.55 9.86
C VAL A 235 -31.78 -11.15 10.73
N PRO A 236 -32.36 -9.93 10.64
CA PRO A 236 -33.53 -9.57 11.44
C PRO A 236 -34.83 -10.27 11.02
N VAL A 237 -34.91 -10.79 9.79
CA VAL A 237 -36.09 -11.47 9.25
C VAL A 237 -36.12 -12.95 9.64
N LEU A 238 -35.00 -13.49 10.12
CA LEU A 238 -34.93 -14.88 10.56
C LEU A 238 -35.87 -15.12 11.76
N PRO A 239 -36.61 -16.24 11.78
CA PRO A 239 -37.61 -16.51 12.82
C PRO A 239 -36.99 -16.83 14.19
N PHE A 240 -35.66 -16.91 14.29
CA PHE A 240 -34.93 -17.22 15.52
C PHE A 240 -33.91 -16.14 15.86
N LYS A 241 -33.71 -15.88 17.16
CA LYS A 241 -32.64 -15.00 17.65
C LYS A 241 -31.29 -15.69 17.42
N CYS A 242 -30.50 -15.20 16.46
CA CYS A 242 -29.18 -15.75 16.21
C CYS A 242 -28.29 -15.64 17.47
N ALA A 243 -27.88 -16.79 18.00
CA ALA A 243 -26.94 -16.86 19.11
C ALA A 243 -25.62 -16.12 18.75
N ARG A 244 -24.98 -15.52 19.76
CA ARG A 244 -23.78 -14.69 19.56
C ARG A 244 -22.63 -15.49 18.95
N TRP A 245 -22.47 -16.76 19.33
CA TRP A 245 -21.42 -17.63 18.79
C TRP A 245 -21.64 -17.91 17.29
N LEU A 246 -22.89 -18.12 16.87
CA LEU A 246 -23.24 -18.41 15.47
C LEU A 246 -22.90 -17.22 14.57
N ARG A 247 -23.21 -15.99 15.00
CA ARG A 247 -22.83 -14.76 14.27
C ARG A 247 -21.31 -14.58 14.14
N ARG A 248 -20.55 -14.96 15.17
CA ARG A 248 -19.08 -14.89 15.12
C ARG A 248 -18.51 -15.95 14.20
N ALA A 249 -19.03 -17.18 14.28
CA ALA A 249 -18.63 -18.28 13.41
C ALA A 249 -18.95 -17.96 11.94
N SER A 250 -20.14 -17.45 11.64
CA SER A 250 -20.52 -17.05 10.27
C SER A 250 -19.63 -15.91 9.74
N ASN A 251 -19.29 -14.92 10.58
CA ASN A 251 -18.37 -13.86 10.20
C ASN A 251 -16.96 -14.39 9.91
N PHE A 252 -16.47 -15.31 10.74
CA PHE A 252 -15.17 -15.94 10.53
C PHE A 252 -15.15 -16.78 9.25
N ILE A 253 -16.15 -17.66 9.06
CA ILE A 253 -16.30 -18.48 7.86
C ILE A 253 -16.38 -17.59 6.62
N PHE A 254 -17.15 -16.50 6.65
CA PHE A 254 -17.24 -15.58 5.53
C PHE A 254 -15.88 -14.95 5.20
N VAL A 255 -15.13 -14.49 6.22
CA VAL A 255 -13.79 -13.92 6.02
C VAL A 255 -12.83 -14.94 5.43
N VAL A 256 -12.82 -16.18 5.94
CA VAL A 256 -11.95 -17.25 5.44
C VAL A 256 -12.34 -17.66 4.02
N ALA A 257 -13.62 -17.91 3.75
CA ALA A 257 -14.11 -18.26 2.43
C ALA A 257 -13.82 -17.16 1.40
N TRP A 258 -14.05 -15.91 1.78
CA TRP A 258 -13.70 -14.76 0.95
C TRP A 258 -12.19 -14.70 0.69
N ALA A 259 -11.37 -14.82 1.73
CA ALA A 259 -9.91 -14.83 1.60
C ALA A 259 -9.40 -15.96 0.71
N LEU A 260 -10.00 -17.15 0.75
CA LEU A 260 -9.66 -18.26 -0.13
C LEU A 260 -10.09 -17.99 -1.58
N LEU A 261 -11.24 -17.35 -1.79
CA LEU A 261 -11.76 -17.03 -3.13
C LEU A 261 -10.90 -16.00 -3.87
N ILE A 262 -10.54 -14.90 -3.20
CA ILE A 262 -9.77 -13.81 -3.81
C ILE A 262 -8.26 -13.90 -3.55
N GLY A 263 -7.84 -14.73 -2.59
CA GLY A 263 -6.44 -14.94 -2.21
C GLY A 263 -5.50 -15.23 -3.39
N PRO A 264 -5.89 -16.09 -4.36
CA PRO A 264 -5.06 -16.35 -5.54
C PRO A 264 -4.70 -15.08 -6.33
N LEU A 265 -5.55 -14.06 -6.35
CA LEU A 265 -5.22 -12.80 -7.04
C LEU A 265 -3.99 -12.12 -6.45
N GLY A 266 -3.84 -12.14 -5.13
CA GLY A 266 -2.68 -11.57 -4.45
C GLY A 266 -1.49 -12.52 -4.39
N ALA A 267 -1.74 -13.80 -4.06
CA ALA A 267 -0.69 -14.80 -3.92
C ALA A 267 0.05 -15.06 -5.23
N ASP A 268 -0.66 -15.12 -6.36
CA ASP A 268 -0.06 -15.27 -7.70
C ASP A 268 0.83 -14.09 -8.06
N ASP A 269 0.37 -12.87 -7.75
CA ASP A 269 1.09 -11.63 -8.07
C ASP A 269 2.39 -11.58 -7.28
N PHE A 270 2.32 -11.88 -5.98
CA PHE A 270 3.47 -12.01 -5.10
C PHE A 270 4.42 -13.13 -5.52
N ALA A 271 3.91 -14.27 -5.98
CA ALA A 271 4.73 -15.37 -6.48
C ALA A 271 5.45 -15.00 -7.78
N LYS A 272 4.73 -14.43 -8.76
CA LYS A 272 5.34 -13.97 -10.02
C LYS A 272 6.37 -12.88 -9.78
N GLY A 273 6.09 -11.95 -8.87
CA GLY A 273 6.99 -10.87 -8.51
C GLY A 273 8.22 -11.30 -7.72
N GLY A 274 8.28 -12.55 -7.24
CA GLY A 274 9.37 -13.06 -6.41
C GLY A 274 9.33 -12.55 -4.96
N LEU A 275 8.17 -12.08 -4.48
CA LEU A 275 8.00 -11.59 -3.11
C LEU A 275 8.30 -12.70 -2.10
N TRP A 276 7.82 -13.92 -2.36
CA TRP A 276 8.01 -15.09 -1.50
C TRP A 276 9.45 -15.62 -1.47
N LEU A 277 10.32 -15.13 -2.37
CA LEU A 277 11.73 -15.48 -2.40
C LEU A 277 12.59 -14.53 -1.55
N VAL A 278 11.98 -13.47 -1.01
CA VAL A 278 12.67 -12.55 -0.11
C VAL A 278 12.68 -13.10 1.29
N GLU A 279 13.86 -13.06 1.92
CA GLU A 279 14.05 -13.51 3.29
C GLU A 279 13.88 -12.34 4.24
N PRO A 280 12.75 -12.23 4.96
CA PRO A 280 12.45 -11.04 5.76
C PRO A 280 13.31 -10.96 7.02
N VAL A 281 13.83 -12.09 7.49
CA VAL A 281 14.59 -12.21 8.73
C VAL A 281 16.02 -12.66 8.44
N PRO A 282 17.03 -12.06 9.09
CA PRO A 282 18.43 -12.40 8.86
C PRO A 282 18.82 -13.75 9.47
N LEU A 283 18.03 -14.27 10.41
CA LEU A 283 18.32 -15.49 11.16
C LEU A 283 17.16 -16.49 11.04
N SER A 284 17.48 -17.76 10.78
CA SER A 284 16.52 -18.87 10.78
C SER A 284 17.04 -20.02 11.65
N PRO A 285 16.49 -20.21 12.86
CA PRO A 285 16.82 -21.34 13.71
C PRO A 285 16.52 -22.69 13.05
N VAL A 286 15.44 -22.77 12.28
CA VAL A 286 15.02 -23.99 11.57
C VAL A 286 16.09 -24.42 10.54
N ARG A 287 16.64 -23.47 9.77
CA ARG A 287 17.77 -23.73 8.86
C ARG A 287 19.04 -24.08 9.63
N GLY A 288 19.30 -23.39 10.73
CA GLY A 288 20.43 -23.64 11.61
C GLY A 288 20.46 -25.04 12.23
N LEU A 289 19.29 -25.65 12.43
CA LEU A 289 19.10 -27.02 12.90
C LEU A 289 19.15 -28.07 11.78
N GLY A 290 19.43 -27.68 10.54
CA GLY A 290 19.59 -28.60 9.41
C GLY A 290 18.31 -28.88 8.60
N PHE A 291 17.19 -28.20 8.89
CA PHE A 291 15.96 -28.29 8.09
C PHE A 291 15.94 -27.31 6.90
N GLY A 292 17.09 -26.72 6.56
CA GLY A 292 17.26 -25.85 5.39
C GLY A 292 17.64 -26.60 4.12
N ALA A 293 17.69 -25.89 3.00
CA ALA A 293 18.27 -26.43 1.77
C ALA A 293 19.78 -26.67 1.94
N VAL A 294 20.35 -27.55 1.11
CA VAL A 294 21.79 -27.86 1.13
C VAL A 294 22.62 -26.59 0.99
N GLY A 295 23.52 -26.35 1.95
CA GLY A 295 24.37 -25.16 1.99
C GLY A 295 23.73 -23.94 2.67
N GLU A 296 22.53 -24.06 3.25
CA GLU A 296 21.94 -23.06 4.14
C GLU A 296 22.45 -23.21 5.58
N GLY A 297 22.34 -22.13 6.36
CA GLY A 297 22.73 -22.11 7.77
C GLY A 297 21.88 -21.12 8.55
N TRP A 298 22.31 -20.80 9.77
CA TRP A 298 21.62 -19.85 10.65
C TRP A 298 21.41 -18.48 10.00
N TRP A 299 22.37 -18.04 9.20
CA TRP A 299 22.36 -16.74 8.54
C TRP A 299 21.72 -16.81 7.14
N CYS A 300 20.62 -16.09 6.99
CA CYS A 300 19.76 -16.04 5.80
C CYS A 300 20.29 -15.07 4.74
N TRP A 301 20.64 -13.85 5.14
CA TRP A 301 20.98 -12.78 4.20
C TRP A 301 22.34 -12.97 3.53
N ARG A 302 22.35 -13.13 2.20
CA ARG A 302 23.58 -13.34 1.42
C ARG A 302 23.80 -12.21 0.40
N GLY A 303 25.08 -11.92 0.16
CA GLY A 303 25.54 -10.91 -0.80
C GLY A 303 25.57 -9.48 -0.23
N GLN A 304 26.01 -8.54 -1.06
CA GLN A 304 26.08 -7.12 -0.69
C GLN A 304 24.70 -6.46 -0.85
N THR A 305 24.17 -5.90 0.25
CA THR A 305 22.91 -5.11 0.28
C THR A 305 23.09 -3.75 -0.39
N PHE A 306 24.28 -3.18 -0.25
CA PHE A 306 24.64 -1.87 -0.75
C PHE A 306 25.87 -1.98 -1.63
N THR A 307 25.78 -1.44 -2.84
CA THR A 307 26.93 -1.39 -3.76
C THR A 307 27.03 0.01 -4.35
N PRO A 308 28.24 0.60 -4.46
CA PRO A 308 28.40 1.85 -5.20
C PRO A 308 27.95 1.63 -6.66
N TRP A 309 27.25 2.62 -7.20
CA TRP A 309 26.75 2.61 -8.56
C TRP A 309 27.13 3.90 -9.27
N ARG A 310 27.67 3.77 -10.48
CA ARG A 310 28.04 4.88 -11.34
C ARG A 310 27.56 4.61 -12.75
N GLY A 311 26.44 5.21 -13.11
CA GLY A 311 25.96 5.26 -14.49
C GLY A 311 26.59 6.41 -15.28
N GLU A 312 26.17 6.54 -16.54
CA GLU A 312 26.72 7.53 -17.47
C GLU A 312 26.40 8.98 -17.10
N LYS A 313 25.26 9.22 -16.45
CA LYS A 313 24.76 10.56 -16.12
C LYS A 313 25.00 10.88 -14.65
N TRP A 314 25.18 12.15 -14.31
CA TRP A 314 25.48 12.57 -12.94
C TRP A 314 24.38 12.19 -11.93
N TRP A 315 23.13 12.12 -12.38
CA TRP A 315 21.97 11.67 -11.58
C TRP A 315 21.80 10.14 -11.52
N ASN A 316 22.72 9.39 -12.13
CA ASN A 316 22.79 7.92 -12.05
C ASN A 316 23.98 7.49 -11.17
N ILE A 317 24.34 8.30 -10.17
CA ILE A 317 25.45 8.02 -9.25
C ILE A 317 24.86 7.88 -7.85
N GLY A 318 25.26 6.85 -7.10
CA GLY A 318 24.80 6.70 -5.74
C GLY A 318 25.07 5.32 -5.16
N VAL A 319 24.35 5.00 -4.09
CA VAL A 319 24.38 3.68 -3.49
C VAL A 319 23.19 2.89 -4.03
N ARG A 320 23.48 1.84 -4.81
CA ARG A 320 22.47 0.88 -5.24
C ARG A 320 22.06 0.01 -4.07
N ILE A 321 20.75 -0.04 -3.86
CA ILE A 321 20.11 -0.92 -2.89
C ILE A 321 19.59 -2.16 -3.64
N MET A 322 19.99 -3.34 -3.18
CA MET A 322 19.64 -4.62 -3.81
C MET A 322 18.34 -5.20 -3.27
#